data_AF-A0A2K3JLY6-F1
#
_entry.id   AF-A0A2K3JLY6-F1
#
_cell.length_a   1.000
_cell.length_b   1.000
_cell.length_c   1.000
_cell.angle_alpha   90.00
_cell.angle_beta   90.00
_cell.angle_gamma   90.00
#
_symmetry.space_group_name_H-M   'P 1'
#
loop_
_entity.id
_entity.type
_entity.pdbx_description
1 polymer ?
#
loop_
_entity_poly.entity_id
_entity_poly.type
_entity_poly.pdbx_seq_one_letter_code
_entity_poly.pdbx_strand_id
1 'polypeptide(L)'
;MFIKTKISAAIRGSIEHHENVKDLIKAIDEQFVSSDKARASTLIIKLMNLTEVRGVRDHIMRMRDIAAQLKDLEVTMFDSFLVHYILCTLPHQYGPFKISYNTHKDKWSINELLTMCVQEEE
;
A
#
# COMPACT_ATOMS: atom_id res chain seq x y z
N MET A 1 1.73 34.60 -17.87
CA MET A 1 3.01 34.23 -17.21
C MET A 1 3.70 33.07 -17.92
N PHE A 2 5.01 33.15 -18.15
CA PHE A 2 5.81 32.09 -18.81
C PHE A 2 5.80 30.76 -18.03
N ILE A 3 5.89 30.80 -16.70
CA ILE A 3 5.88 29.58 -15.86
C ILE A 3 4.63 28.72 -16.06
N LYS A 4 3.46 29.33 -16.34
CA LYS A 4 2.22 28.58 -16.62
C LYS A 4 2.36 27.65 -17.81
N THR A 5 3.16 28.03 -18.81
CA THR A 5 3.41 27.20 -20.01
C THR A 5 4.23 25.94 -19.70
N LYS A 6 4.97 25.92 -18.59
CA LYS A 6 5.77 24.77 -18.13
C LYS A 6 5.00 23.82 -17.22
N ILE A 7 3.85 24.25 -16.69
CA ILE A 7 2.96 23.41 -15.88
C ILE A 7 2.14 22.51 -16.82
N SER A 8 2.05 21.22 -16.49
CA SER A 8 1.28 20.23 -17.25
C SER A 8 -0.21 20.60 -17.30
N ALA A 9 -0.90 20.22 -18.38
CA ALA A 9 -2.32 20.55 -18.54
C ALA A 9 -3.20 19.97 -17.42
N ALA A 10 -2.87 18.77 -16.92
CA ALA A 10 -3.58 18.12 -15.82
C ALA A 10 -3.52 18.92 -14.50
N ILE A 11 -2.38 19.55 -14.23
CA ILE A 11 -2.18 20.41 -13.04
C ILE A 11 -2.78 21.79 -13.28
N ARG A 12 -2.62 22.36 -14.47
CA ARG A 12 -3.14 23.70 -14.80
C ARG A 12 -4.66 23.77 -14.72
N GLY A 13 -5.37 22.71 -15.09
CA GLY A 13 -6.84 22.65 -15.03
C GLY A 13 -7.41 22.53 -13.61
N SER A 14 -6.57 22.25 -12.61
CA SER A 14 -6.98 22.02 -11.23
C SER A 14 -6.55 23.13 -10.26
N ILE A 15 -5.99 24.24 -10.77
CA ILE A 15 -5.57 25.40 -9.97
C ILE A 15 -6.24 26.65 -10.52
N GLU A 16 -6.65 27.55 -9.64
CA GLU A 16 -7.22 28.85 -10.02
C GLU A 16 -6.20 29.74 -10.75
N HIS A 17 -6.72 30.72 -11.50
CA HIS A 17 -5.89 31.58 -12.31
C HIS A 17 -5.23 32.69 -11.45
N HIS A 18 -3.90 32.65 -11.33
CA HIS A 18 -3.14 33.70 -10.62
C HIS A 18 -2.23 34.51 -11.57
N GLU A 19 -2.22 35.83 -11.42
CA GLU A 19 -1.37 36.75 -12.19
C GLU A 19 0.06 36.88 -11.63
N ASN A 20 0.26 36.49 -10.37
CA ASN A 20 1.54 36.54 -9.67
C ASN A 20 2.14 35.13 -9.51
N VAL A 21 3.45 35.01 -9.71
CA VAL A 21 4.23 33.78 -9.47
C VAL A 21 4.08 33.30 -8.03
N LYS A 22 4.13 34.20 -7.05
CA LYS A 22 4.06 33.82 -5.63
C LYS A 22 2.72 33.18 -5.28
N ASP A 23 1.63 33.78 -5.74
CA ASP A 23 0.27 33.29 -5.47
C ASP A 23 0.00 32.00 -6.24
N LEU A 24 0.51 31.88 -7.48
CA LEU A 24 0.44 30.63 -8.25
C LEU A 24 1.16 29.48 -7.54
N ILE A 25 2.38 29.71 -7.02
CA ILE A 25 3.13 28.68 -6.28
C ILE A 25 2.41 28.31 -4.99
N LYS A 26 1.87 29.28 -4.25
CA LYS A 26 1.07 29.03 -3.05
C LYS A 26 -0.17 28.20 -3.36
N ALA A 27 -0.88 28.51 -4.44
CA ALA A 27 -2.06 27.76 -4.87
C ALA A 27 -1.71 26.33 -5.33
N ILE A 28 -0.57 26.14 -6.00
CA ILE A 28 -0.05 24.79 -6.30
C ILE A 28 0.24 24.04 -5.00
N ASP A 29 0.93 24.67 -4.05
CA ASP A 29 1.29 24.03 -2.79
C ASP A 29 0.04 23.66 -2.00
N GLU A 30 -0.93 24.57 -1.85
CA GLU A 30 -2.21 24.32 -1.17
C GLU A 30 -3.04 23.22 -1.86
N GLN A 31 -3.09 23.22 -3.20
CA GLN A 31 -3.86 22.26 -3.98
C GLN A 31 -3.23 20.85 -3.99
N PHE A 32 -1.90 20.77 -3.91
CA PHE A 32 -1.13 19.53 -4.05
C PHE A 32 -0.32 19.15 -2.81
N VAL A 33 -0.60 19.80 -1.66
CA VAL A 33 -0.23 19.30 -0.33
C VAL A 33 -0.54 17.81 -0.30
N SER A 34 0.43 17.02 0.16
CA SER A 34 0.42 15.55 0.08
C SER A 34 -0.96 15.01 0.43
N SER A 35 -1.73 14.62 -0.59
CA SER A 35 -3.08 14.16 -0.37
C SER A 35 -3.02 12.79 0.28
N ASP A 36 -3.60 12.65 1.46
CA ASP A 36 -3.76 11.35 2.12
C ASP A 36 -4.43 10.32 1.20
N LYS A 37 -5.33 10.78 0.32
CA LYS A 37 -5.94 9.94 -0.73
C LYS A 37 -4.92 9.44 -1.75
N ALA A 38 -4.04 10.33 -2.25
CA ALA A 38 -2.98 9.93 -3.19
C ALA A 38 -1.93 9.02 -2.52
N ARG A 39 -1.61 9.28 -1.24
CA ARG A 39 -0.75 8.42 -0.43
C ARG A 39 -1.36 7.04 -0.25
N ALA A 40 -2.66 6.97 0.06
CA ALA A 40 -3.40 5.72 0.14
C ALA A 40 -3.38 4.95 -1.20
N SER A 41 -3.66 5.63 -2.33
CA SER A 41 -3.56 5.00 -3.66
C SER A 41 -2.16 4.45 -3.94
N THR A 42 -1.11 5.19 -3.57
CA THR A 42 0.29 4.74 -3.73
C THR A 42 0.58 3.49 -2.90
N LEU A 43 0.11 3.46 -1.64
CA LEU A 43 0.25 2.29 -0.77
C LEU A 43 -0.53 1.08 -1.29
N ILE A 44 -1.74 1.28 -1.81
CA ILE A 44 -2.54 0.21 -2.45
C ILE A 44 -1.82 -0.35 -3.67
N ILE A 45 -1.26 0.51 -4.55
CA ILE A 45 -0.46 0.08 -5.70
C ILE A 45 0.77 -0.71 -5.23
N LYS A 46 1.42 -0.28 -4.16
CA LYS A 46 2.56 -0.99 -3.58
C LYS A 46 2.16 -2.35 -3.00
N LEU A 47 1.02 -2.43 -2.30
CA LEU A 47 0.45 -3.68 -1.80
C LEU A 47 0.18 -4.66 -2.96
N MET A 48 -0.43 -4.16 -4.04
CA MET A 48 -0.79 -4.94 -5.24
C MET A 48 0.40 -5.51 -6.00
N ASN A 49 1.49 -4.75 -6.05
CA ASN A 49 2.69 -5.13 -6.80
C ASN A 49 3.80 -5.68 -5.91
N LEU A 50 3.53 -5.93 -4.63
CA LEU A 50 4.53 -6.50 -3.74
C LEU A 50 4.77 -7.96 -4.13
N THR A 51 5.91 -8.20 -4.77
CA THR A 51 6.40 -9.55 -5.03
C THR A 51 7.26 -10.02 -3.86
N GLU A 52 7.36 -11.34 -3.70
CA GLU A 52 8.23 -11.96 -2.71
C GLU A 52 9.70 -11.72 -3.11
N VAL A 53 10.48 -11.10 -2.22
CA VAL A 53 11.88 -10.70 -2.51
C VAL A 53 12.89 -11.48 -1.66
N ARG A 54 12.49 -11.99 -0.49
CA ARG A 54 13.40 -12.47 0.58
C ARG A 54 12.76 -13.50 1.55
N GLY A 55 11.79 -14.29 1.08
CA GLY A 55 11.09 -15.30 1.87
C GLY A 55 9.67 -14.90 2.29
N VAL A 56 8.95 -15.88 2.83
CA VAL A 56 7.53 -15.74 3.21
C VAL A 56 7.40 -14.80 4.39
N ARG A 57 8.29 -14.89 5.37
CA ARG A 57 8.26 -14.04 6.57
C ARG A 57 8.41 -12.56 6.23
N ASP A 58 9.39 -12.23 5.38
CA ASP A 58 9.64 -10.87 4.90
C ASP A 58 8.45 -10.33 4.11
N HIS A 59 7.80 -11.18 3.30
CA HIS A 59 6.59 -10.84 2.54
C HIS A 59 5.42 -10.50 3.46
N ILE A 60 5.13 -11.36 4.46
CA ILE A 60 4.06 -11.14 5.43
C ILE A 60 4.29 -9.83 6.21
N MET A 61 5.52 -9.61 6.70
CA MET A 61 5.85 -8.40 7.47
C MET A 61 5.64 -7.13 6.65
N ARG A 62 6.09 -7.09 5.39
CA ARG A 62 5.89 -5.93 4.52
C ARG A 62 4.42 -5.67 4.21
N MET A 63 3.63 -6.72 3.96
CA MET A 63 2.19 -6.58 3.74
C MET A 63 1.48 -6.01 4.98
N ARG A 64 1.85 -6.49 6.18
CA ARG A 64 1.34 -5.97 7.46
C ARG A 64 1.71 -4.50 7.66
N ASP A 65 2.95 -4.12 7.36
CA ASP A 65 3.42 -2.75 7.55
C ASP A 65 2.74 -1.76 6.57
N ILE A 66 2.45 -2.19 5.33
CA ILE A 66 1.64 -1.40 4.39
C ILE A 66 0.20 -1.26 4.89
N ALA A 67 -0.38 -2.35 5.40
CA ALA A 67 -1.72 -2.33 5.98
C ALA A 67 -1.85 -1.38 7.18
N ALA A 68 -0.84 -1.34 8.05
CA ALA A 68 -0.79 -0.40 9.17
C ALA A 68 -0.76 1.06 8.67
N GLN A 69 0.09 1.36 7.68
CA GLN A 69 0.14 2.70 7.07
C GLN A 69 -1.19 3.09 6.39
N LEU A 70 -1.89 2.14 5.78
CA LEU A 70 -3.23 2.36 5.22
C LEU A 70 -4.27 2.63 6.32
N LYS A 71 -4.16 1.96 7.47
CA LYS A 71 -5.03 2.20 8.62
C LYS A 71 -4.85 3.60 9.20
N ASP A 72 -3.62 4.11 9.26
CA ASP A 72 -3.33 5.50 9.67
C ASP A 72 -3.95 6.54 8.71
N LEU A 73 -4.31 6.11 7.50
CA LEU A 73 -4.99 6.88 6.46
C LEU A 73 -6.51 6.61 6.41
N GLU A 74 -7.06 6.01 7.47
CA GLU A 74 -8.48 5.59 7.56
C GLU A 74 -8.91 4.53 6.53
N VAL A 75 -7.96 3.93 5.80
CA VAL A 75 -8.19 2.80 4.90
C VAL A 75 -7.97 1.50 5.67
N THR A 76 -9.02 1.03 6.33
CA THR A 76 -8.97 -0.18 7.14
C THR A 76 -9.25 -1.42 6.31
N MET A 77 -8.39 -2.43 6.45
CA MET A 77 -8.62 -3.77 5.90
C MET A 77 -8.99 -4.73 7.03
N PHE A 78 -9.93 -5.64 6.78
CA PHE A 78 -10.21 -6.73 7.70
C PHE A 78 -9.04 -7.72 7.73
N ASP A 79 -8.72 -8.25 8.92
CA ASP A 79 -7.65 -9.24 9.09
C ASP A 79 -7.86 -10.46 8.19
N SER A 80 -9.12 -10.90 8.00
CA SER A 80 -9.48 -11.97 7.07
C SER A 80 -9.09 -11.66 5.63
N PHE A 81 -9.41 -10.45 5.16
CA PHE A 81 -9.03 -10.02 3.81
C PHE A 81 -7.51 -10.00 3.65
N LEU A 82 -6.80 -9.40 4.61
CA LEU A 82 -5.35 -9.26 4.53
C LEU A 82 -4.63 -10.61 4.57
N VAL A 83 -5.05 -11.53 5.44
CA VAL A 83 -4.50 -12.90 5.49
C VAL A 83 -4.71 -13.63 4.16
N HIS A 84 -5.93 -13.62 3.62
CA HIS A 84 -6.19 -14.23 2.31
C HIS A 84 -5.37 -13.56 1.19
N TYR A 85 -5.26 -12.23 1.22
CA TYR A 85 -4.50 -11.48 0.25
C TYR A 85 -3.01 -11.87 0.26
N ILE A 86 -2.42 -11.99 1.45
CA ILE A 86 -1.05 -12.45 1.63
C ILE A 86 -0.89 -13.86 1.06
N LEU A 87 -1.76 -14.81 1.43
CA LEU A 87 -1.69 -16.19 0.92
C LEU A 87 -1.84 -16.25 -0.61
N CYS A 88 -2.66 -15.40 -1.22
CA CYS A 88 -2.85 -15.32 -2.66
C CYS A 88 -1.65 -14.76 -3.42
N THR A 89 -0.86 -13.88 -2.78
CA THR A 89 0.32 -13.25 -3.39
C THR A 89 1.60 -14.05 -3.23
N LEU A 90 1.61 -15.07 -2.36
CA LEU A 90 2.76 -15.97 -2.22
C LEU A 90 3.00 -16.80 -3.50
N PRO A 91 4.26 -16.94 -3.94
CA PRO A 91 4.63 -17.81 -5.05
C PRO A 91 4.14 -19.25 -4.89
N HIS A 92 3.97 -19.95 -6.02
CA HIS A 92 3.43 -21.33 -6.02
C HIS A 92 4.28 -22.30 -5.18
N GLN A 93 5.59 -22.10 -5.08
CA GLN A 93 6.48 -22.92 -4.26
C GLN A 93 6.07 -23.01 -2.79
N TYR A 94 5.31 -22.02 -2.28
CA TYR A 94 4.77 -22.01 -0.91
C TYR A 94 3.38 -22.66 -0.81
N GLY A 95 3.00 -23.50 -1.77
CA GLY A 95 1.77 -24.28 -1.75
C GLY A 95 1.55 -25.08 -0.45
N PRO A 96 2.56 -25.83 0.06
CA PRO A 96 2.45 -26.54 1.33
C PRO A 96 2.12 -25.62 2.51
N PHE A 97 2.81 -24.49 2.64
CA PHE A 97 2.53 -23.49 3.67
C PHE A 97 1.09 -22.97 3.61
N LYS A 98 0.57 -22.68 2.40
CA LYS A 98 -0.82 -22.25 2.22
C LYS A 98 -1.82 -23.31 2.66
N ILE A 99 -1.57 -24.59 2.33
CA ILE A 99 -2.42 -25.70 2.75
C ILE A 99 -2.36 -25.87 4.28
N SER A 100 -1.15 -25.83 4.85
CA SER A 100 -0.91 -25.91 6.28
C SER A 100 -1.75 -24.86 7.01
N TYR A 101 -1.62 -23.57 6.65
CA TYR A 101 -2.41 -22.50 7.28
C TYR A 101 -3.91 -22.70 7.12
N ASN A 102 -4.39 -23.03 5.91
CA ASN A 102 -5.83 -23.21 5.66
C ASN A 102 -6.45 -24.41 6.41
N THR A 103 -5.64 -25.38 6.84
CA THR A 103 -6.10 -26.53 7.63
C THR A 103 -6.04 -26.29 9.15
N HIS A 104 -5.40 -25.20 9.59
CA HIS A 104 -5.45 -24.78 10.99
C HIS A 104 -6.85 -24.26 11.35
N LYS A 105 -7.26 -24.52 12.59
CA LYS A 105 -8.63 -24.26 13.06
C LYS A 105 -8.85 -22.83 13.57
N ASP A 106 -7.78 -22.04 13.68
CA ASP A 106 -7.82 -20.71 14.26
C ASP A 106 -8.29 -19.64 13.26
N LYS A 107 -8.68 -18.49 13.81
CA LYS A 107 -9.24 -17.38 13.03
C LYS A 107 -8.14 -16.68 12.23
N TRP A 108 -8.55 -16.01 11.16
CA TRP A 108 -7.66 -15.18 10.33
C TRP A 108 -6.80 -14.20 11.15
N SER A 109 -5.53 -14.53 11.31
CA SER A 109 -4.57 -13.78 12.13
C SER A 109 -3.21 -13.72 11.44
N ILE A 110 -2.71 -12.50 11.23
CA ILE A 110 -1.37 -12.27 10.68
C ILE A 110 -0.28 -12.78 11.63
N ASN A 111 -0.51 -12.69 12.94
CA ASN A 111 0.46 -13.16 13.93
C ASN A 111 0.60 -14.68 13.92
N GLU A 112 -0.50 -15.40 13.71
CA GLU A 112 -0.47 -16.86 13.51
C GLU A 112 0.23 -17.21 12.20
N LEU A 113 -0.07 -16.49 11.11
CA LEU A 113 0.59 -16.67 9.83
C LEU A 113 2.11 -16.49 9.93
N LEU A 114 2.57 -15.48 10.68
CA LEU A 114 3.99 -15.26 10.97
C LEU A 114 4.59 -16.39 11.82
N THR A 115 3.86 -16.90 12.80
CA THR A 115 4.32 -17.98 13.69
C THR A 115 4.53 -19.27 12.90
N MET A 116 3.57 -19.63 12.05
CA MET A 116 3.67 -20.80 11.18
C MET A 116 4.80 -20.68 10.17
N CYS A 117 5.05 -19.47 9.65
CA CYS A 117 6.12 -19.24 8.68
C CYS A 117 7.50 -19.59 9.25
N VAL A 118 7.73 -19.35 10.55
CA VAL A 118 9.01 -19.66 11.20
C VAL A 118 9.23 -21.18 11.29
N GLN A 119 8.16 -21.97 11.42
CA GLN A 119 8.25 -23.43 11.55
C GLN A 119 8.56 -24.14 10.22
N GLU A 120 8.31 -23.49 9.07
CA GLU A 120 8.51 -24.06 7.73
C GLU A 120 9.80 -23.57 7.05
N GLU A 121 10.44 -22.53 7.59
CA GLU A 121 11.76 -22.03 7.14
C GLU A 121 12.94 -22.70 7.91
N GLU A 122 12.65 -23.58 8.88
CA GLU A 122 13.59 -24.48 9.58
C GLU A 122 13.66 -25.86 8.91
#